data_AF-A0A966UNY0-F1
#
_entry.id   AF-A0A966UNY0-F1
#
_cell.length_a   1.000
_cell.length_b   1.000
_cell.length_c   1.000
_cell.angle_alpha   90.00
_cell.angle_beta   90.00
_cell.angle_gamma   90.00
#
_symmetry.space_group_name_H-M   'P 1'
#
loop_
_entity.id
_entity.type
_entity.pdbx_description
1 polymer ?
#
loop_
_entity_poly.entity_id
_entity_poly.type
_entity_poly.pdbx_seq_one_letter_code
_entity_poly.pdbx_strand_id
1 'polypeptide(L)'
;MLHFYDGQIRKFMTQFIRVLSNFSIELGKGTNGQVQLRQVPVTYGDMTRQVANIIRNNSENALQSAPKIACYISALEYDRERMQNPYHIEKQHLKERNYNETTGEYDNTLGSGYTIEKVMPSPFRLTVKADIYSTNTDMKLQILEQILYLFNPDFEIQKSNNYIDWTSLSYIELRDIVFSSRSIPIGAEVEIDVASMTFSMPIWLSPPVKVSKLGVIQKIIMSIYDDDGGITKGLIDGTLISKSYVTPNNYALLLTGNQFRILGSTGINVSSGSDGFYTGARAETTVDPFETFGPPINWNILLNQYGKITNGLSQIKLTQENGNEVVGTISTSPLDETILLFNIDSDTIPTNTIQSVNKIINPLTFDASAAPANGTRYLITEDIGDSTQYWPGDLNAQTNDIVQYNSATNSWSVVWSAADFDSTVEYVTNLNTGIQYKYNGTNWVKSYEGIYIGGKWTLVL
;
A
#
# COMPACT_ATOMS: atom_id res chain seq x y z
N MET A 1 -14.65 1.57 -7.57
CA MET A 1 -13.32 1.67 -8.21
C MET A 1 -13.15 3.11 -8.68
N LEU A 2 -12.20 3.86 -8.13
CA LEU A 2 -12.04 5.29 -8.42
C LEU A 2 -11.02 5.48 -9.56
N HIS A 3 -11.51 6.00 -10.70
CA HIS A 3 -10.75 6.49 -11.88
C HIS A 3 -9.45 5.73 -12.27
N PHE A 4 -9.55 4.86 -13.29
CA PHE A 4 -8.39 4.18 -13.88
C PHE A 4 -7.93 4.85 -15.19
N TYR A 5 -6.75 5.49 -15.16
CA TYR A 5 -6.07 5.99 -16.36
C TYR A 5 -4.55 5.98 -16.16
N ASP A 6 -3.87 5.03 -16.82
CA ASP A 6 -2.40 4.95 -16.90
C ASP A 6 -1.84 5.58 -18.20
N GLY A 7 -2.72 6.07 -19.09
CA GLY A 7 -2.32 6.68 -20.36
C GLY A 7 -1.56 5.73 -21.31
N GLN A 8 -1.84 4.42 -21.28
CA GLN A 8 -1.11 3.40 -22.07
C GLN A 8 -1.01 3.76 -23.56
N ILE A 9 -2.11 4.21 -24.19
CA ILE A 9 -2.13 4.68 -25.59
C ILE A 9 -1.23 5.92 -25.79
N ARG A 10 -1.20 6.85 -24.82
CA ARG A 10 -0.30 8.01 -24.86
C ARG A 10 1.18 7.59 -24.84
N LYS A 11 1.54 6.55 -24.07
CA LYS A 11 2.92 6.01 -24.02
C LYS A 11 3.34 5.48 -25.39
N PHE A 12 2.50 4.68 -26.06
CA PHE A 12 2.73 4.24 -27.45
C PHE A 12 2.86 5.41 -28.43
N MET A 13 1.94 6.39 -28.35
CA MET A 13 1.98 7.58 -29.21
C MET A 13 3.26 8.41 -29.01
N THR A 14 3.75 8.55 -27.78
CA THR A 14 5.04 9.23 -27.51
C THR A 14 6.22 8.50 -28.13
N GLN A 15 6.23 7.16 -28.16
CA GLN A 15 7.28 6.41 -28.86
C GLN A 15 7.15 6.57 -30.39
N PHE A 16 5.94 6.53 -30.96
CA PHE A 16 5.71 6.79 -32.39
C PHE A 16 6.20 8.18 -32.82
N ILE A 17 5.87 9.22 -32.04
CA ILE A 17 6.36 10.60 -32.28
C ILE A 17 7.89 10.68 -32.19
N ARG A 18 8.53 9.90 -31.32
CA ARG A 18 10.00 9.82 -31.23
C ARG A 18 10.64 9.15 -32.44
N VAL A 19 10.04 8.06 -32.96
CA VAL A 19 10.48 7.40 -34.20
C VAL A 19 10.40 8.36 -35.39
N LEU A 20 9.40 9.24 -35.43
CA LEU A 20 9.27 10.27 -36.47
C LEU A 20 10.04 11.58 -36.18
N SER A 21 10.82 11.66 -35.09
CA SER A 21 11.54 12.88 -34.69
C SER A 21 13.01 12.90 -35.12
N ASN A 22 13.62 14.09 -35.06
CA ASN A 22 15.03 14.36 -35.37
C ASN A 22 15.46 14.27 -36.85
N PHE A 23 14.53 14.02 -37.78
CA PHE A 23 14.79 14.27 -39.21
C PHE A 23 15.06 15.76 -39.48
N SER A 24 15.89 16.02 -40.48
CA SER A 24 16.23 17.38 -40.92
C SER A 24 16.25 17.48 -42.43
N ILE A 25 16.05 18.70 -42.95
CA ILE A 25 16.16 19.03 -44.37
C ILE A 25 17.29 20.02 -44.63
N GLU A 26 17.97 19.87 -45.75
CA GLU A 26 18.85 20.89 -46.31
C GLU A 26 18.01 22.03 -46.91
N LEU A 27 18.29 23.26 -46.49
CA LEU A 27 17.74 24.50 -47.06
C LEU A 27 18.65 25.11 -48.15
N GLY A 28 19.68 24.37 -48.56
CA GLY A 28 20.78 24.82 -49.39
C GLY A 28 21.99 25.29 -48.58
N LYS A 29 22.95 25.88 -49.30
CA LYS A 29 24.21 26.37 -48.73
C LYS A 29 24.11 27.85 -48.39
N GLY A 30 24.47 28.20 -47.16
CA GLY A 30 24.60 29.59 -46.74
C GLY A 30 25.81 30.28 -47.37
N THR A 31 25.94 31.60 -47.16
CA THR A 31 27.00 32.46 -47.74
C THR A 31 28.43 31.95 -47.51
N ASN A 32 28.65 31.17 -46.43
CA ASN A 32 29.95 30.59 -46.07
C ASN A 32 30.17 29.18 -46.68
N GLY A 33 29.35 28.74 -47.63
CA GLY A 33 29.43 27.42 -48.28
C GLY A 33 28.92 26.24 -47.44
N GLN A 34 28.68 26.44 -46.14
CA GLN A 34 28.11 25.41 -45.26
C GLN A 34 26.63 25.15 -45.56
N VAL A 35 26.25 23.87 -45.55
CA VAL A 35 24.86 23.39 -45.66
C VAL A 35 24.07 23.81 -44.43
N GLN A 36 22.90 24.41 -44.63
CA GLN A 36 21.98 24.73 -43.53
C GLN A 36 20.94 23.62 -43.37
N LEU A 37 21.04 22.89 -42.26
CA LEU A 37 20.06 21.88 -41.86
C LEU A 37 18.98 22.51 -40.97
N ARG A 38 17.70 22.23 -41.27
CA ARG A 38 16.55 22.56 -40.42
C ARG A 38 15.86 21.28 -39.97
N GLN A 39 15.85 21.06 -38.65
CA GLN A 39 15.09 19.96 -38.04
C GLN A 39 13.59 20.14 -38.30
N VAL A 40 12.89 19.04 -38.63
CA VAL A 40 11.45 19.04 -38.87
C VAL A 40 10.71 18.84 -37.54
N PRO A 41 9.81 19.77 -37.13
CA PRO A 41 9.02 19.61 -35.92
C PRO A 41 7.91 18.58 -36.11
N VAL A 42 7.74 17.69 -35.13
CA VAL A 42 6.64 16.73 -35.06
C VAL A 42 5.65 17.19 -34.00
N THR A 43 4.36 17.26 -34.34
CA THR A 43 3.29 17.71 -33.44
C THR A 43 2.21 16.64 -33.32
N TYR A 44 1.77 16.34 -32.10
CA TYR A 44 0.58 15.50 -31.87
C TYR A 44 -0.70 16.33 -31.96
N GLY A 45 -1.64 15.88 -32.79
CA GLY A 45 -2.97 16.48 -32.90
C GLY A 45 -3.55 16.37 -34.30
N ASP A 46 -4.86 16.11 -34.37
CA ASP A 46 -5.65 16.24 -35.59
C ASP A 46 -5.87 17.74 -35.91
N MET A 47 -5.71 18.12 -37.18
CA MET A 47 -5.82 19.50 -37.64
C MET A 47 -7.29 19.88 -37.90
N THR A 48 -8.13 19.71 -36.88
CA THR A 48 -9.53 20.14 -36.91
C THR A 48 -9.65 21.63 -37.27
N ARG A 49 -10.74 22.04 -37.94
CA ARG A 49 -10.92 23.43 -38.40
C ARG A 49 -10.78 24.49 -37.29
N GLN A 50 -11.15 24.14 -36.05
CA GLN A 50 -10.95 25.05 -34.91
C GLN A 50 -9.47 25.19 -34.53
N VAL A 51 -8.72 24.08 -34.47
CA VAL A 51 -7.26 24.10 -34.24
C VAL A 51 -6.54 24.85 -35.36
N ALA A 52 -6.95 24.66 -36.62
CA ALA A 52 -6.42 25.41 -37.76
C ALA A 52 -6.65 26.93 -37.62
N ASN A 53 -7.85 27.37 -37.25
CA ASN A 53 -8.16 28.79 -37.04
C ASN A 53 -7.38 29.39 -35.84
N ILE A 54 -7.16 28.62 -34.78
CA ILE A 54 -6.33 29.03 -33.63
C ILE A 54 -4.86 29.19 -34.05
N ILE A 55 -4.30 28.22 -34.80
CA ILE A 55 -2.93 28.30 -35.34
C ILE A 55 -2.76 29.50 -36.27
N ARG A 56 -3.81 29.87 -37.02
CA ARG A 56 -3.87 31.06 -37.89
C ARG A 56 -4.16 32.38 -37.13
N ASN A 57 -4.29 32.37 -35.80
CA ASN A 57 -4.71 33.52 -34.98
C ASN A 57 -5.97 34.22 -35.51
N ASN A 58 -6.91 33.44 -36.06
CA ASN A 58 -8.14 33.92 -36.73
C ASN A 58 -7.90 34.91 -37.88
N SER A 59 -6.75 34.83 -38.56
CA SER A 59 -6.37 35.64 -39.73
C SER A 59 -6.16 34.77 -40.96
N GLU A 60 -6.83 35.11 -42.07
CA GLU A 60 -6.74 34.37 -43.33
C GLU A 60 -5.34 34.49 -43.97
N ASN A 61 -4.65 35.61 -43.73
CA ASN A 61 -3.28 35.87 -44.22
C ASN A 61 -2.17 35.16 -43.42
N ALA A 62 -2.50 34.36 -42.40
CA ALA A 62 -1.50 33.66 -41.59
C ALA A 62 -1.02 32.36 -42.27
N LEU A 63 0.11 32.45 -42.98
CA LEU A 63 0.75 31.29 -43.62
C LEU A 63 1.12 30.21 -42.58
N GLN A 64 0.66 28.99 -42.83
CA GLN A 64 0.91 27.83 -41.97
C GLN A 64 2.37 27.36 -42.09
N SER A 65 3.10 27.35 -40.97
CA SER A 65 4.53 26.99 -40.93
C SER A 65 4.80 25.57 -41.46
N ALA A 66 5.86 25.46 -42.26
CA ALA A 66 6.31 24.22 -42.91
C ALA A 66 7.85 24.20 -43.08
N PRO A 67 8.49 23.00 -43.10
CA PRO A 67 7.86 21.69 -42.95
C PRO A 67 7.43 21.41 -41.51
N LYS A 68 6.49 20.48 -41.35
CA LYS A 68 6.09 19.88 -40.07
C LYS A 68 5.48 18.51 -40.32
N ILE A 69 5.50 17.63 -39.32
CA ILE A 69 4.79 16.35 -39.33
C ILE A 69 3.68 16.40 -38.28
N ALA A 70 2.43 16.21 -38.67
CA ALA A 70 1.30 16.10 -37.74
C ALA A 70 0.92 14.63 -37.54
N CYS A 71 0.95 14.16 -36.29
CA CYS A 71 0.63 12.78 -35.93
C CYS A 71 -0.69 12.70 -35.16
N TYR A 72 -1.61 11.83 -35.57
CA TYR A 72 -2.91 11.65 -34.90
C TYR A 72 -3.45 10.23 -35.04
N ILE A 73 -4.32 9.84 -34.11
CA ILE A 73 -5.01 8.55 -34.13
C ILE A 73 -6.15 8.64 -35.15
N SER A 74 -6.15 7.75 -36.14
CA SER A 74 -7.22 7.64 -37.15
C SER A 74 -8.25 6.57 -36.82
N ALA A 75 -7.86 5.50 -36.12
CA ALA A 75 -8.76 4.44 -35.65
C ALA A 75 -8.15 3.67 -34.46
N LEU A 76 -9.01 3.00 -33.69
CA LEU A 76 -8.65 2.04 -32.66
C LEU A 76 -9.63 0.86 -32.73
N GLU A 77 -9.17 -0.28 -33.23
CA GLU A 77 -10.00 -1.44 -33.51
C GLU A 77 -9.67 -2.61 -32.58
N TYR A 78 -10.64 -3.47 -32.28
CA TYR A 78 -10.43 -4.64 -31.42
C TYR A 78 -9.90 -5.83 -32.23
N ASP A 79 -8.70 -6.29 -31.88
CA ASP A 79 -7.94 -7.23 -32.70
C ASP A 79 -8.25 -8.69 -32.32
N ARG A 80 -9.39 -9.19 -32.83
CA ARG A 80 -9.97 -10.49 -32.49
C ARG A 80 -9.06 -11.69 -32.79
N GLU A 81 -8.16 -11.56 -33.75
CA GLU A 81 -7.24 -12.62 -34.18
C GLU A 81 -6.17 -12.92 -33.10
N ARG A 82 -5.82 -11.90 -32.31
CA ARG A 82 -4.84 -11.97 -31.23
C ARG A 82 -5.48 -12.27 -29.85
N MET A 83 -6.78 -12.52 -29.81
CA MET A 83 -7.53 -12.73 -28.57
C MET A 83 -7.25 -14.12 -27.96
N GLN A 84 -6.59 -14.13 -26.80
CA GLN A 84 -6.37 -15.34 -26.00
C GLN A 84 -7.43 -15.46 -24.89
N ASN A 85 -7.31 -16.48 -24.02
CA ASN A 85 -8.27 -16.71 -22.93
C ASN A 85 -8.34 -15.50 -21.96
N PRO A 86 -9.47 -14.77 -21.85
CA PRO A 86 -9.58 -13.58 -21.03
C PRO A 86 -9.52 -13.86 -19.51
N TYR A 87 -9.69 -15.12 -19.10
CA TYR A 87 -9.55 -15.56 -17.71
C TYR A 87 -8.12 -16.00 -17.35
N HIS A 88 -7.16 -15.92 -18.27
CA HIS A 88 -5.78 -16.25 -17.96
C HIS A 88 -5.16 -15.22 -17.02
N ILE A 89 -4.61 -15.71 -15.91
CA ILE A 89 -3.84 -14.94 -14.93
C ILE A 89 -2.45 -15.57 -14.84
N GLU A 90 -1.44 -14.86 -15.35
CA GLU A 90 -0.05 -15.25 -15.17
C GLU A 90 0.41 -14.86 -13.76
N LYS A 91 0.99 -15.81 -13.02
CA LYS A 91 1.65 -15.54 -11.74
C LYS A 91 3.15 -15.68 -11.92
N GLN A 92 3.86 -14.57 -11.77
CA GLN A 92 5.32 -14.54 -11.84
C GLN A 92 5.89 -14.28 -10.45
N HIS A 93 6.75 -15.20 -9.98
CA HIS A 93 7.44 -15.07 -8.70
C HIS A 93 8.85 -14.54 -8.95
N LEU A 94 9.17 -13.40 -8.34
CA LEU A 94 10.45 -12.72 -8.51
C LEU A 94 11.07 -12.47 -7.14
N LYS A 95 12.38 -12.25 -7.11
CA LYS A 95 13.12 -11.81 -5.93
C LYS A 95 14.05 -10.68 -6.33
N GLU A 96 14.04 -9.58 -5.57
CA GLU A 96 14.99 -8.50 -5.76
C GLU A 96 16.38 -8.91 -5.26
N ARG A 97 17.42 -8.17 -5.67
CA ARG A 97 18.71 -8.20 -4.97
C ARG A 97 18.57 -7.41 -3.68
N ASN A 98 19.20 -7.88 -2.60
CA ASN A 98 19.15 -7.20 -1.31
C ASN A 98 19.75 -5.79 -1.43
N TYR A 99 18.99 -4.76 -1.03
CA TYR A 99 19.44 -3.37 -1.10
C TYR A 99 20.03 -2.96 0.25
N ASN A 100 21.30 -2.56 0.26
CA ASN A 100 21.97 -2.12 1.48
C ASN A 100 21.81 -0.62 1.65
N GLU A 101 20.85 -0.20 2.49
CA GLU A 101 20.56 1.20 2.80
C GLU A 101 21.77 1.99 3.35
N THR A 102 22.80 1.31 3.89
CA THR A 102 24.02 1.95 4.39
C THR A 102 25.05 2.25 3.29
N THR A 103 25.06 1.50 2.18
CA THR A 103 26.00 1.74 1.06
C THR A 103 25.32 2.30 -0.20
N GLY A 104 23.99 2.19 -0.30
CA GLY A 104 23.24 2.57 -1.50
C GLY A 104 23.35 1.57 -2.66
N GLU A 105 23.89 0.37 -2.40
CA GLU A 105 24.18 -0.63 -3.43
C GLU A 105 23.34 -1.90 -3.27
N TYR A 106 23.12 -2.60 -4.38
CA TYR A 106 22.48 -3.91 -4.41
C TYR A 106 23.52 -5.02 -4.23
N ASP A 107 23.48 -5.70 -3.09
CA ASP A 107 24.34 -6.86 -2.80
C ASP A 107 23.98 -8.07 -3.68
N ASN A 108 24.84 -9.09 -3.71
CA ASN A 108 24.61 -10.37 -4.37
C ASN A 108 23.69 -11.31 -3.54
N THR A 109 23.35 -10.96 -2.30
CA THR A 109 22.32 -11.68 -1.51
C THR A 109 20.90 -11.42 -2.03
N LEU A 110 19.98 -12.35 -1.76
CA LEU A 110 18.57 -12.22 -2.17
C LEU A 110 17.83 -11.29 -1.20
N GLY A 111 17.08 -10.33 -1.74
CA GLY A 111 16.17 -9.45 -1.01
C GLY A 111 14.73 -9.97 -0.99
N SER A 112 13.77 -9.05 -0.88
CA SER A 112 12.33 -9.38 -0.84
C SER A 112 11.88 -10.19 -2.07
N GLY A 113 11.04 -11.19 -1.83
CA GLY A 113 10.26 -11.80 -2.89
C GLY A 113 9.00 -11.00 -3.20
N TYR A 114 8.55 -11.05 -4.46
CA TYR A 114 7.25 -10.55 -4.89
C TYR A 114 6.56 -11.59 -5.78
N THR A 115 5.28 -11.81 -5.53
CA THR A 115 4.37 -12.48 -6.46
C THR A 115 3.64 -11.40 -7.23
N ILE A 116 3.70 -11.47 -8.55
CA ILE A 116 3.05 -10.52 -9.45
C ILE A 116 2.00 -11.28 -10.25
N GLU A 117 0.73 -10.88 -10.11
CA GLU A 117 -0.40 -11.49 -10.82
C GLU A 117 -0.88 -10.55 -11.94
N LYS A 118 -0.67 -10.98 -13.19
CA LYS A 118 -1.03 -10.24 -14.41
C LYS A 118 -2.25 -10.89 -15.06
N VAL A 119 -3.31 -10.12 -15.31
CA VAL A 119 -4.51 -10.59 -16.04
C VAL A 119 -4.32 -10.33 -17.53
N MET A 120 -4.67 -11.31 -18.37
CA MET A 120 -4.51 -11.27 -19.83
C MET A 120 -4.93 -9.91 -20.44
N PRO A 121 -4.04 -9.21 -21.16
CA PRO A 121 -4.37 -7.93 -21.78
C PRO A 121 -5.31 -8.10 -22.98
N SER A 122 -6.10 -7.07 -23.23
CA SER A 122 -6.96 -6.98 -24.43
C SER A 122 -6.17 -6.49 -25.64
N PRO A 123 -6.19 -7.21 -26.78
CA PRO A 123 -5.49 -6.80 -28.00
C PRO A 123 -6.26 -5.72 -28.76
N PHE A 124 -5.56 -4.68 -29.21
CA PHE A 124 -6.13 -3.65 -30.08
C PHE A 124 -5.17 -3.33 -31.23
N ARG A 125 -5.73 -2.91 -32.37
CA ARG A 125 -4.98 -2.41 -33.53
C ARG A 125 -5.18 -0.89 -33.57
N LEU A 126 -4.12 -0.14 -33.28
CA LEU A 126 -4.13 1.31 -33.30
C LEU A 126 -3.67 1.78 -34.68
N THR A 127 -4.51 2.52 -35.39
CA THR A 127 -4.16 3.14 -36.68
C THR A 127 -3.77 4.59 -36.45
N VAL A 128 -2.54 4.94 -36.80
CA VAL A 128 -1.97 6.29 -36.64
C VAL A 128 -1.65 6.85 -38.02
N LYS A 129 -1.98 8.12 -38.25
CA LYS A 129 -1.57 8.85 -39.46
C LYS A 129 -0.48 9.86 -39.13
N ALA A 130 0.44 10.03 -40.07
CA ALA A 130 1.44 11.09 -40.06
C ALA A 130 1.35 11.88 -41.37
N ASP A 131 0.95 13.15 -41.26
CA ASP A 131 0.81 14.07 -42.38
C ASP A 131 2.04 15.00 -42.45
N ILE A 132 2.83 14.87 -43.51
CA ILE A 132 4.02 15.68 -43.79
C ILE A 132 3.60 16.90 -44.61
N TYR A 133 3.64 18.09 -44.00
CA TYR A 133 3.37 19.36 -44.66
C TYR A 133 4.65 19.91 -45.29
N SER A 134 4.61 20.29 -46.57
CA SER A 134 5.78 20.75 -47.33
C SER A 134 5.43 21.84 -48.35
N THR A 135 6.35 22.79 -48.55
CA THR A 135 6.19 23.89 -49.53
C THR A 135 6.75 23.54 -50.90
N ASN A 136 7.73 22.64 -50.97
CA ASN A 136 8.40 22.20 -52.19
C ASN A 136 8.53 20.67 -52.20
N THR A 137 8.39 20.06 -53.37
CA THR A 137 8.55 18.61 -53.60
C THR A 137 9.92 18.12 -53.15
N ASP A 138 10.97 18.90 -53.33
CA ASP A 138 12.34 18.55 -52.88
C ASP A 138 12.39 18.32 -51.36
N MET A 139 11.90 19.26 -50.55
CA MET A 139 11.79 19.09 -49.09
C MET A 139 10.93 17.89 -48.70
N LYS A 140 9.92 17.55 -49.51
CA LYS A 140 9.06 16.38 -49.30
C LYS A 140 9.82 15.07 -49.56
N LEU A 141 10.60 15.00 -50.64
CA LEU A 141 11.45 13.84 -50.97
C LEU A 141 12.55 13.64 -49.93
N GLN A 142 13.26 14.71 -49.53
CA GLN A 142 14.27 14.64 -48.47
C GLN A 142 13.73 14.01 -47.17
N ILE A 143 12.49 14.32 -46.78
CA ILE A 143 11.84 13.76 -45.58
C ILE A 143 11.37 12.32 -45.84
N LEU A 144 10.74 12.05 -46.98
CA LEU A 144 10.21 10.73 -47.32
C LEU A 144 11.33 9.70 -47.45
N GLU A 145 12.46 10.02 -48.07
CA GLU A 145 13.60 9.09 -48.21
C GLU A 145 14.20 8.71 -46.85
N GLN A 146 14.31 9.68 -45.92
CA GLN A 146 14.75 9.42 -44.54
C GLN A 146 13.79 8.53 -43.75
N ILE A 147 12.47 8.68 -43.96
CA ILE A 147 11.46 7.91 -43.22
C ILE A 147 11.25 6.52 -43.84
N LEU A 148 11.03 6.43 -45.15
CA LEU A 148 10.63 5.20 -45.83
C LEU A 148 11.73 4.13 -45.79
N TYR A 149 13.00 4.52 -45.73
CA TYR A 149 14.11 3.56 -45.55
C TYR A 149 14.08 2.83 -44.20
N LEU A 150 13.43 3.38 -43.17
CA LEU A 150 13.34 2.77 -41.84
C LEU A 150 12.22 1.73 -41.69
N PHE A 151 11.28 1.66 -42.63
CA PHE A 151 10.12 0.76 -42.58
C PHE A 151 10.21 -0.29 -43.68
N ASN A 152 10.64 -1.51 -43.35
CA ASN A 152 10.87 -2.57 -44.34
C ASN A 152 10.38 -3.96 -43.88
N PRO A 153 9.05 -4.19 -43.81
CA PRO A 153 7.94 -3.22 -43.87
C PRO A 153 7.56 -2.64 -42.49
N ASP A 154 8.15 -3.17 -41.43
CA ASP A 154 7.87 -2.88 -40.04
C ASP A 154 9.11 -2.38 -39.27
N PHE A 155 8.86 -1.83 -38.08
CA PHE A 155 9.86 -1.28 -37.17
C PHE A 155 9.49 -1.63 -35.72
N GLU A 156 10.33 -2.40 -35.03
CA GLU A 156 10.07 -2.81 -33.64
C GLU A 156 10.24 -1.64 -32.65
N ILE A 157 9.34 -1.57 -31.65
CA ILE A 157 9.38 -0.59 -30.55
C ILE A 157 9.18 -1.24 -29.19
N GLN A 158 9.90 -0.73 -28.20
CA GLN A 158 9.71 -1.07 -26.79
C GLN A 158 9.10 0.13 -26.04
N LYS A 159 7.96 -0.06 -25.37
CA LYS A 159 7.34 1.02 -24.55
C LYS A 159 7.92 1.13 -23.14
N SER A 160 8.56 0.07 -22.65
CA SER A 160 9.00 -0.07 -21.26
C SER A 160 10.15 -1.08 -21.14
N ASN A 161 11.18 -0.72 -20.36
CA ASN A 161 12.34 -1.58 -20.10
C ASN A 161 12.06 -2.63 -19.01
N ASN A 162 10.79 -2.83 -18.63
CA ASN A 162 10.39 -3.77 -17.59
C ASN A 162 10.14 -5.15 -18.22
N TYR A 163 11.03 -6.12 -17.97
CA TYR A 163 10.91 -7.49 -18.49
C TYR A 163 9.66 -8.26 -17.99
N ILE A 164 9.00 -7.77 -16.94
CA ILE A 164 7.76 -8.34 -16.38
C ILE A 164 6.53 -7.88 -17.20
N ASP A 165 6.66 -6.75 -17.92
CA ASP A 165 5.62 -6.15 -18.75
C ASP A 165 5.54 -6.88 -20.11
N TRP A 166 4.73 -7.92 -20.16
CA TRP A 166 4.40 -8.69 -21.37
C TRP A 166 3.72 -7.88 -22.50
N THR A 167 3.37 -6.62 -22.26
CA THR A 167 2.87 -5.71 -23.31
C THR A 167 3.97 -4.78 -23.85
N SER A 168 5.21 -4.94 -23.39
CA SER A 168 6.34 -4.03 -23.65
C SER A 168 6.75 -3.90 -25.12
N LEU A 169 6.69 -5.01 -25.87
CA LEU A 169 7.05 -5.09 -27.28
C LEU A 169 5.82 -4.92 -28.18
N SER A 170 5.94 -4.01 -29.16
CA SER A 170 5.03 -3.83 -30.30
C SER A 170 5.89 -3.52 -31.53
N TYR A 171 5.30 -3.55 -32.72
CA TYR A 171 5.91 -3.00 -33.92
C TYR A 171 5.04 -1.89 -34.53
N ILE A 172 5.63 -1.10 -35.42
CA ILE A 172 4.97 -0.11 -36.26
C ILE A 172 5.09 -0.60 -37.70
N GLU A 173 3.96 -0.86 -38.35
CA GLU A 173 3.88 -1.33 -39.73
C GLU A 173 3.39 -0.21 -40.64
N LEU A 174 4.09 0.09 -41.73
CA LEU A 174 3.65 1.06 -42.72
C LEU A 174 2.65 0.42 -43.68
N ARG A 175 1.41 0.93 -43.72
CA ARG A 175 0.28 0.32 -44.46
C ARG A 175 -0.06 1.00 -45.79
N ASP A 176 0.05 2.33 -45.86
CA ASP A 176 -0.33 3.11 -47.04
C ASP A 176 0.39 4.48 -47.06
N ILE A 177 0.64 5.00 -48.27
CA ILE A 177 1.37 6.24 -48.54
C ILE A 177 0.66 7.04 -49.65
N VAL A 178 -0.05 8.11 -49.28
CA VAL A 178 -0.63 9.06 -50.23
C VAL A 178 0.40 10.17 -50.47
N PHE A 179 1.04 10.18 -51.65
CA PHE A 179 2.15 11.09 -51.96
C PHE A 179 1.75 12.58 -52.02
N SER A 180 0.52 12.91 -52.40
CA SER A 180 0.00 14.28 -52.41
C SER A 180 -1.52 14.27 -52.30
N SER A 181 -2.08 15.15 -51.46
CA SER A 181 -3.52 15.42 -51.39
C SER A 181 -3.97 16.63 -52.24
N ARG A 182 -3.07 17.24 -53.01
CA ARG A 182 -3.34 18.51 -53.71
C ARG A 182 -4.48 18.37 -54.72
N SER A 183 -5.46 19.26 -54.60
CA SER A 183 -6.49 19.46 -55.62
C SER A 183 -5.95 20.32 -56.78
N ILE A 184 -6.62 20.31 -57.94
CA ILE A 184 -6.33 21.28 -59.01
C ILE A 184 -6.86 22.65 -58.54
N PRO A 185 -6.02 23.69 -58.36
CA PRO A 185 -6.45 24.92 -57.73
C PRO A 185 -7.42 25.71 -58.61
N ILE A 186 -8.64 25.91 -58.12
CA ILE A 186 -9.67 26.76 -58.74
C ILE A 186 -9.62 28.15 -58.06
N GLY A 187 -8.50 28.86 -58.21
CA GLY A 187 -8.28 30.16 -57.57
C GLY A 187 -6.84 30.66 -57.67
N ALA A 188 -6.53 31.72 -56.92
CA ALA A 188 -5.21 32.33 -56.84
C ALA A 188 -4.38 31.83 -55.63
N GLU A 189 -4.95 30.97 -54.78
CA GLU A 189 -4.26 30.37 -53.62
C GLU A 189 -3.48 29.12 -54.04
N VAL A 190 -2.26 28.97 -53.50
CA VAL A 190 -1.40 27.81 -53.72
C VAL A 190 -1.43 26.91 -52.50
N GLU A 191 -2.04 25.74 -52.63
CA GLU A 191 -2.20 24.76 -51.55
C GLU A 191 -0.84 24.15 -51.12
N ILE A 192 -0.61 24.07 -49.81
CA ILE A 192 0.57 23.40 -49.22
C ILE A 192 0.50 21.90 -49.56
N ASP A 193 1.61 21.30 -49.99
CA ASP A 193 1.62 19.87 -50.32
C ASP A 193 1.64 19.03 -49.03
N VAL A 194 0.72 18.07 -48.95
CA VAL A 194 0.63 17.12 -47.83
C VAL A 194 0.82 15.71 -48.37
N ALA A 195 1.83 15.00 -47.85
CA ALA A 195 1.93 13.55 -47.98
C ALA A 195 1.42 12.90 -46.70
N SER A 196 0.51 11.94 -46.81
CA SER A 196 -0.10 11.24 -45.68
C SER A 196 0.35 9.79 -45.64
N MET A 197 0.91 9.36 -44.52
CA MET A 197 1.31 7.96 -44.27
C MET A 197 0.40 7.35 -43.21
N THR A 198 -0.11 6.15 -43.46
CA THR A 198 -0.95 5.39 -42.52
C THR A 198 -0.15 4.24 -41.93
N PHE A 199 -0.07 4.19 -40.60
CA PHE A 199 0.65 3.17 -39.84
C PHE A 199 -0.32 2.31 -39.01
N SER A 200 -0.02 1.02 -38.91
CA SER A 200 -0.70 0.05 -38.05
C SER A 200 0.21 -0.30 -36.87
N MET A 201 -0.32 -0.22 -35.66
CA MET A 201 0.38 -0.58 -34.42
C MET A 201 -0.46 -1.58 -33.62
N PRO A 202 -0.10 -2.88 -33.61
CA PRO A 202 -0.72 -3.85 -32.71
C PRO A 202 -0.27 -3.60 -31.27
N ILE A 203 -1.18 -3.04 -30.49
CA ILE A 203 -0.99 -2.74 -29.06
C ILE A 203 -1.75 -3.74 -28.19
N TRP A 204 -1.54 -3.61 -26.88
CA TRP A 204 -2.21 -4.36 -25.83
C TRP A 204 -2.63 -3.37 -24.73
N LEU A 205 -3.86 -3.50 -24.22
CA LEU A 205 -4.37 -2.71 -23.11
C LEU A 205 -4.55 -3.61 -21.88
N SER A 206 -3.98 -3.24 -20.74
CA SER A 206 -3.98 -4.06 -19.51
C SER A 206 -4.64 -3.35 -18.32
N PRO A 207 -5.35 -4.10 -17.44
CA PRO A 207 -5.72 -3.61 -16.11
C PRO A 207 -4.47 -3.43 -15.22
N PRO A 208 -4.56 -2.73 -14.08
CA PRO A 208 -3.43 -2.62 -13.16
C PRO A 208 -3.07 -3.99 -12.57
N VAL A 209 -1.77 -4.26 -12.49
CA VAL A 209 -1.21 -5.55 -12.05
C VAL A 209 -1.24 -5.64 -10.53
N LYS A 210 -1.59 -6.81 -9.97
CA LYS A 210 -1.46 -7.03 -8.52
C LYS A 210 -0.02 -7.38 -8.16
N VAL A 211 0.53 -6.70 -7.17
CA VAL A 211 1.83 -7.01 -6.58
C VAL A 211 1.62 -7.36 -5.12
N SER A 212 2.01 -8.57 -4.73
CA SER A 212 1.98 -9.05 -3.35
C SER A 212 3.41 -9.36 -2.92
N LYS A 213 3.84 -8.85 -1.75
CA LYS A 213 5.11 -9.30 -1.16
C LYS A 213 5.01 -10.81 -0.88
N LEU A 214 6.00 -11.55 -1.37
CA LEU A 214 6.04 -13.01 -1.26
C LEU A 214 6.59 -13.32 0.13
N GLY A 215 5.69 -13.67 1.06
CA GLY A 215 6.03 -14.09 2.41
C GLY A 215 6.85 -15.38 2.39
N VAL A 216 8.17 -15.25 2.25
CA VAL A 216 9.11 -16.37 2.36
C VAL A 216 9.23 -16.72 3.84
N ILE A 217 8.47 -17.74 4.21
CA ILE A 217 8.36 -18.27 5.56
C ILE A 217 9.43 -19.38 5.67
N GLN A 218 10.51 -19.18 6.47
CA GLN A 218 11.57 -20.17 6.73
C GLN A 218 11.77 -20.52 8.23
N LYS A 219 11.87 -21.82 8.52
CA LYS A 219 11.97 -22.40 9.87
C LYS A 219 13.24 -23.20 10.03
N ILE A 220 13.70 -23.20 11.26
CA ILE A 220 14.48 -24.30 11.78
C ILE A 220 13.81 -24.64 13.12
N ILE A 221 13.07 -25.76 13.19
CA ILE A 221 12.56 -26.22 14.48
C ILE A 221 13.76 -26.82 15.19
N MET A 222 14.29 -26.13 16.18
CA MET A 222 15.27 -26.70 17.10
C MET A 222 14.62 -26.99 18.45
N SER A 223 13.57 -27.79 18.40
CA SER A 223 13.24 -28.74 19.47
C SER A 223 12.83 -30.07 18.86
N ILE A 224 13.35 -31.14 19.46
CA ILE A 224 13.03 -32.55 19.17
C ILE A 224 12.29 -33.22 20.33
N TYR A 225 11.99 -32.47 21.39
CA TYR A 225 11.30 -32.95 22.59
C TYR A 225 10.16 -32.02 22.97
N ASP A 226 9.03 -32.62 23.35
CA ASP A 226 7.97 -32.01 24.14
C ASP A 226 8.28 -32.20 25.65
N ASP A 227 7.55 -31.51 26.54
CA ASP A 227 7.84 -31.56 28.00
C ASP A 227 7.58 -32.96 28.60
N ASP A 228 6.70 -33.75 27.99
CA ASP A 228 6.46 -35.17 28.29
C ASP A 228 7.45 -36.14 27.59
N GLY A 229 8.49 -35.64 26.92
CA GLY A 229 9.55 -36.46 26.30
C GLY A 229 9.15 -37.26 25.05
N GLY A 230 7.95 -37.04 24.51
CA GLY A 230 7.46 -37.67 23.28
C GLY A 230 7.96 -37.00 22.00
N ILE A 231 8.02 -37.76 20.90
CA ILE A 231 8.23 -37.21 19.55
C ILE A 231 6.94 -36.50 19.11
N THR A 232 7.03 -35.23 18.75
CA THR A 232 5.87 -34.41 18.38
C THR A 232 5.21 -34.90 17.09
N LYS A 233 3.98 -35.41 17.24
CA LYS A 233 3.26 -36.18 16.20
C LYS A 233 2.93 -35.40 14.91
N GLY A 234 3.08 -34.07 14.93
CA GLY A 234 2.89 -33.17 13.79
C GLY A 234 4.09 -33.02 12.85
N LEU A 235 5.20 -33.74 13.05
CA LEU A 235 6.41 -33.63 12.20
C LEU A 235 6.44 -34.57 10.98
N ILE A 236 5.48 -35.49 10.84
CA ILE A 236 5.58 -36.63 9.92
C ILE A 236 4.90 -36.40 8.55
N ASP A 237 4.02 -35.40 8.43
CA ASP A 237 3.35 -35.05 7.17
C ASP A 237 3.12 -33.53 7.06
N GLY A 238 3.28 -32.97 5.86
CA GLY A 238 3.13 -31.53 5.58
C GLY A 238 4.42 -30.79 5.17
N THR A 239 4.45 -30.33 3.91
CA THR A 239 5.54 -29.61 3.23
C THR A 239 6.22 -28.50 4.05
N LEU A 240 7.51 -28.67 4.35
CA LEU A 240 8.29 -27.80 5.24
C LEU A 240 8.78 -26.46 4.63
N ILE A 241 7.86 -25.62 4.15
CA ILE A 241 7.99 -24.15 4.36
C ILE A 241 7.15 -23.78 5.59
N SER A 242 7.66 -22.86 6.39
CA SER A 242 7.59 -22.99 7.85
C SER A 242 8.26 -21.75 8.48
N LYS A 243 7.95 -21.20 9.67
CA LYS A 243 8.70 -20.01 10.24
C LYS A 243 9.55 -20.33 11.50
N SER A 244 10.64 -19.61 11.84
CA SER A 244 11.41 -19.86 13.09
C SER A 244 10.65 -19.39 14.33
N TYR A 245 10.53 -20.23 15.36
CA TYR A 245 9.79 -19.96 16.60
C TYR A 245 10.71 -20.19 17.80
N VAL A 246 10.98 -19.13 18.56
CA VAL A 246 11.80 -19.19 19.77
C VAL A 246 11.19 -18.31 20.86
N THR A 247 11.27 -18.73 22.13
CA THR A 247 11.09 -17.87 23.30
C THR A 247 12.48 -17.54 23.87
N PRO A 248 13.11 -16.41 23.47
CA PRO A 248 14.44 -16.00 23.94
C PRO A 248 14.69 -16.23 25.44
N ASN A 249 15.60 -17.15 25.75
CA ASN A 249 16.06 -17.53 27.10
C ASN A 249 14.95 -17.78 28.14
N ASN A 250 13.74 -18.13 27.69
CA ASN A 250 12.54 -18.32 28.52
C ASN A 250 12.16 -17.13 29.44
N TYR A 251 12.53 -15.89 29.07
CA TYR A 251 12.11 -14.69 29.81
C TYR A 251 10.59 -14.48 29.79
N ALA A 252 10.07 -13.67 30.70
CA ALA A 252 8.69 -13.16 30.62
C ALA A 252 8.67 -11.78 29.96
N LEU A 253 7.57 -11.44 29.28
CA LEU A 253 7.32 -10.11 28.71
C LEU A 253 6.17 -9.40 29.40
N LEU A 254 6.31 -8.10 29.63
CA LEU A 254 5.22 -7.20 29.97
C LEU A 254 4.77 -6.45 28.71
N LEU A 255 3.50 -6.59 28.30
CA LEU A 255 2.86 -5.77 27.27
C LEU A 255 1.97 -4.70 27.92
N THR A 256 2.34 -3.43 27.73
CA THR A 256 1.57 -2.27 28.18
C THR A 256 1.71 -1.13 27.17
N GLY A 257 0.59 -0.62 26.63
CA GLY A 257 0.56 0.55 25.75
C GLY A 257 1.40 0.41 24.47
N ASN A 258 1.26 -0.72 23.76
CA ASN A 258 2.03 -1.04 22.55
C ASN A 258 3.57 -1.09 22.76
N GLN A 259 4.03 -1.25 24.01
CA GLN A 259 5.43 -1.43 24.37
C GLN A 259 5.64 -2.77 25.08
N PHE A 260 6.69 -3.50 24.69
CA PHE A 260 7.20 -4.63 25.46
C PHE A 260 8.42 -4.24 26.30
N ARG A 261 8.44 -4.72 27.55
CA ARG A 261 9.63 -4.80 28.39
C ARG A 261 9.87 -6.25 28.80
N ILE A 262 11.15 -6.63 28.94
CA ILE A 262 11.55 -7.97 29.40
C ILE A 262 11.58 -7.98 30.93
N LEU A 263 11.02 -9.01 31.54
CA LEU A 263 11.09 -9.28 32.98
C LEU A 263 12.08 -10.41 33.25
N GLY A 264 12.94 -10.26 34.26
CA GLY A 264 13.97 -11.22 34.63
C GLY A 264 13.40 -12.55 35.12
N SER A 265 14.02 -13.66 34.73
CA SER A 265 13.52 -15.02 35.00
C SER A 265 13.93 -15.54 36.38
N THR A 266 13.32 -15.05 37.46
CA THR A 266 13.40 -15.66 38.80
C THR A 266 12.10 -15.55 39.59
N GLY A 267 11.47 -16.69 39.89
CA GLY A 267 10.40 -16.80 40.89
C GLY A 267 8.98 -16.69 40.33
N ILE A 268 8.11 -17.59 40.78
CA ILE A 268 6.65 -17.52 40.60
C ILE A 268 6.08 -16.76 41.79
N ASN A 269 5.25 -15.74 41.55
CA ASN A 269 4.12 -15.34 42.40
C ASN A 269 3.36 -14.17 41.74
N VAL A 270 2.19 -14.44 41.13
CA VAL A 270 1.35 -13.40 40.53
C VAL A 270 0.24 -13.01 41.50
N SER A 271 0.45 -11.93 42.26
CA SER A 271 -0.62 -11.28 43.02
C SER A 271 -1.26 -10.19 42.15
N SER A 272 -2.36 -10.52 41.48
CA SER A 272 -3.07 -9.57 40.61
C SER A 272 -3.80 -8.50 41.43
N GLY A 273 -3.32 -7.25 41.38
CA GLY A 273 -4.03 -6.11 41.97
C GLY A 273 -3.35 -4.76 41.73
N SER A 274 -4.17 -3.74 41.45
CA SER A 274 -3.79 -2.33 41.22
C SER A 274 -3.03 -2.02 39.91
N ASP A 275 -2.58 -0.77 39.77
CA ASP A 275 -2.87 0.07 38.60
C ASP A 275 -1.62 0.74 37.97
N GLY A 276 -1.77 1.33 36.78
CA GLY A 276 -0.88 2.38 36.30
C GLY A 276 0.29 1.96 35.39
N PHE A 277 0.63 2.86 34.47
CA PHE A 277 1.82 2.82 33.62
C PHE A 277 2.99 3.52 34.32
N TYR A 278 4.25 3.13 34.02
CA TYR A 278 5.41 4.00 34.26
C TYR A 278 6.22 4.31 33.00
N THR A 279 6.13 5.58 32.58
CA THR A 279 7.11 6.29 31.75
C THR A 279 8.08 7.03 32.68
N GLY A 280 9.39 7.01 32.39
CA GLY A 280 10.44 7.40 33.34
C GLY A 280 10.55 8.89 33.68
N ALA A 281 9.59 9.44 34.43
CA ALA A 281 9.68 10.76 35.07
C ALA A 281 10.14 10.63 36.53
N ARG A 282 11.21 11.34 36.91
CA ARG A 282 11.75 11.33 38.28
C ARG A 282 11.00 12.32 39.18
N ALA A 283 9.87 11.90 39.74
CA ALA A 283 9.15 12.63 40.78
C ALA A 283 8.76 11.66 41.91
N GLU A 284 8.96 12.05 43.17
CA GLU A 284 8.54 11.27 44.33
C GLU A 284 7.04 11.49 44.60
N THR A 285 6.21 10.67 43.96
CA THR A 285 4.81 10.46 44.33
C THR A 285 4.60 8.97 44.59
N THR A 286 4.20 8.64 45.81
CA THR A 286 3.94 7.27 46.28
C THR A 286 2.89 6.56 45.42
N VAL A 287 3.00 5.24 45.31
CA VAL A 287 2.17 4.30 44.51
C VAL A 287 2.65 4.12 43.06
N ASP A 288 3.71 3.33 42.92
CA ASP A 288 3.99 2.47 41.75
C ASP A 288 3.88 1.02 42.25
N PRO A 289 2.96 0.17 41.72
CA PRO A 289 2.73 -1.17 42.26
C PRO A 289 3.61 -2.27 41.63
N PHE A 290 4.58 -1.93 40.78
CA PHE A 290 5.43 -2.92 40.09
C PHE A 290 6.89 -2.89 40.56
N GLU A 291 7.23 -3.68 41.58
CA GLU A 291 8.65 -3.94 41.91
C GLU A 291 9.36 -4.61 40.71
N THR A 292 10.35 -3.93 40.15
CA THR A 292 11.08 -4.39 38.95
C THR A 292 12.00 -5.57 39.26
N PHE A 293 11.59 -6.77 38.85
CA PHE A 293 12.40 -7.99 38.93
C PHE A 293 13.58 -7.98 37.95
N GLY A 294 14.70 -7.43 38.43
CA GLY A 294 16.01 -7.45 37.79
C GLY A 294 16.36 -6.16 37.02
N PRO A 295 17.64 -5.99 36.64
CA PRO A 295 18.08 -4.89 35.79
C PRO A 295 17.44 -5.01 34.39
N PRO A 296 17.06 -3.88 33.74
CA PRO A 296 16.37 -3.92 32.46
C PRO A 296 17.28 -4.49 31.37
N ILE A 297 16.76 -5.47 30.62
CA ILE A 297 17.51 -6.18 29.58
C ILE A 297 17.40 -5.40 28.26
N ASN A 298 18.54 -5.23 27.58
CA ASN A 298 18.64 -4.56 26.29
C ASN A 298 18.15 -5.50 25.17
N TRP A 299 17.11 -5.07 24.44
CA TRP A 299 16.52 -5.82 23.34
C TRP A 299 17.50 -6.03 22.17
N ASN A 300 18.36 -5.07 21.86
CA ASN A 300 19.36 -5.22 20.81
C ASN A 300 20.36 -6.34 21.15
N ILE A 301 20.71 -6.54 22.42
CA ILE A 301 21.57 -7.66 22.85
C ILE A 301 20.83 -8.99 22.74
N LEU A 302 19.58 -9.06 23.23
CA LEU A 302 18.79 -10.29 23.21
C LEU A 302 18.49 -10.76 21.78
N LEU A 303 18.05 -9.87 20.90
CA LEU A 303 17.49 -10.22 19.60
C LEU A 303 18.59 -10.59 18.60
N ASN A 304 19.77 -9.94 18.68
CA ASN A 304 20.95 -10.30 17.88
C ASN A 304 21.47 -11.73 18.15
N GLN A 305 21.09 -12.39 19.25
CA GLN A 305 21.41 -13.81 19.49
C GLN A 305 20.62 -14.75 18.57
N TYR A 306 19.46 -14.32 18.07
CA TYR A 306 18.52 -15.14 17.30
C TYR A 306 18.42 -14.72 15.82
N GLY A 307 18.77 -13.47 15.49
CA GLY A 307 18.92 -12.99 14.12
C GLY A 307 18.89 -11.47 14.01
N LYS A 308 18.96 -10.94 12.78
CA LYS A 308 18.67 -9.52 12.53
C LYS A 308 17.17 -9.30 12.44
N ILE A 309 16.64 -8.38 13.24
CA ILE A 309 15.27 -7.91 13.08
C ILE A 309 15.17 -6.97 11.89
N THR A 310 14.08 -7.11 11.15
CA THR A 310 13.60 -6.12 10.20
C THR A 310 12.35 -5.47 10.78
N ASN A 311 12.46 -4.19 11.14
CA ASN A 311 11.38 -3.43 11.77
C ASN A 311 10.12 -3.46 10.89
N GLY A 312 8.97 -3.81 11.48
CA GLY A 312 7.70 -3.94 10.75
C GLY A 312 7.53 -5.22 9.92
N LEU A 313 8.49 -6.16 9.94
CA LEU A 313 8.40 -7.48 9.30
C LEU A 313 8.58 -8.62 10.30
N SER A 314 9.51 -8.48 11.24
CA SER A 314 9.62 -9.37 12.40
C SER A 314 8.37 -9.26 13.27
N GLN A 315 7.95 -10.37 13.87
CA GLN A 315 6.69 -10.49 14.61
C GLN A 315 6.92 -11.06 16.02
N ILE A 316 6.06 -10.69 16.96
CA ILE A 316 5.87 -11.41 18.22
C ILE A 316 4.45 -11.96 18.25
N LYS A 317 4.34 -13.21 18.72
CA LYS A 317 3.09 -13.89 19.04
C LYS A 317 2.93 -14.01 20.55
N LEU A 318 1.72 -13.80 21.04
CA LEU A 318 1.34 -13.85 22.45
C LEU A 318 0.19 -14.85 22.62
N THR A 319 0.43 -15.97 23.29
CA THR A 319 -0.56 -17.03 23.50
C THR A 319 -1.39 -16.74 24.75
N GLN A 320 -2.67 -16.44 24.55
CA GLN A 320 -3.64 -16.23 25.62
C GLN A 320 -4.02 -17.53 26.34
N GLU A 321 -4.71 -17.39 27.47
CA GLU A 321 -5.24 -18.50 28.30
C GLU A 321 -6.21 -19.41 27.53
N ASN A 322 -6.98 -18.83 26.61
CA ASN A 322 -7.93 -19.50 25.72
C ASN A 322 -7.26 -20.24 24.53
N GLY A 323 -5.93 -20.17 24.39
CA GLY A 323 -5.17 -20.76 23.29
C GLY A 323 -5.08 -19.91 22.03
N ASN A 324 -5.76 -18.76 21.95
CA ASN A 324 -5.64 -17.84 20.83
C ASN A 324 -4.30 -17.10 20.85
N GLU A 325 -3.77 -16.76 19.67
CA GLU A 325 -2.55 -15.99 19.52
C GLU A 325 -2.87 -14.54 19.10
N VAL A 326 -2.55 -13.57 19.96
CA VAL A 326 -2.45 -12.17 19.53
C VAL A 326 -1.11 -12.00 18.81
N VAL A 327 -1.14 -11.41 17.62
CA VAL A 327 0.05 -11.22 16.77
C VAL A 327 0.27 -9.74 16.55
N GLY A 328 1.53 -9.34 16.42
CA GLY A 328 1.89 -8.00 15.97
C GLY A 328 3.27 -7.96 15.37
N THR A 329 3.55 -6.90 14.63
CA THR A 329 4.89 -6.59 14.13
C THR A 329 5.68 -5.79 15.17
N ILE A 330 6.99 -5.97 15.20
CA ILE A 330 7.86 -5.30 16.16
C ILE A 330 8.81 -4.31 15.48
N SER A 331 9.21 -3.29 16.24
CA SER A 331 10.32 -2.39 15.87
C SER A 331 11.11 -1.93 17.09
N THR A 332 12.43 -1.87 16.97
CA THR A 332 13.32 -1.36 18.02
C THR A 332 13.19 0.16 18.18
N SER A 333 13.20 0.65 19.43
CA SER A 333 13.20 2.09 19.72
C SER A 333 14.63 2.64 19.64
N PRO A 334 14.86 3.76 18.90
CA PRO A 334 16.17 4.43 18.87
C PRO A 334 16.40 5.35 20.08
N LEU A 335 15.42 5.49 20.98
CA LEU A 335 15.48 6.36 22.16
C LEU A 335 15.69 5.59 23.47
N ASP A 336 15.32 4.30 23.50
CA ASP A 336 15.45 3.43 24.68
C ASP A 336 15.58 1.97 24.22
N GLU A 337 16.77 1.39 24.38
CA GLU A 337 17.06 0.01 23.96
C GLU A 337 16.42 -1.06 24.86
N THR A 338 15.76 -0.67 25.96
CA THR A 338 15.00 -1.55 26.86
C THR A 338 13.52 -1.67 26.47
N ILE A 339 13.08 -0.88 25.47
CA ILE A 339 11.71 -0.87 24.96
C ILE A 339 11.67 -1.37 23.51
N LEU A 340 10.84 -2.39 23.27
CA LEU A 340 10.50 -2.86 21.93
C LEU A 340 9.06 -2.41 21.62
N LEU A 341 8.86 -1.71 20.51
CA LEU A 341 7.55 -1.24 20.07
C LEU A 341 6.80 -2.39 19.39
N PHE A 342 5.50 -2.52 19.69
CA PHE A 342 4.64 -3.59 19.19
C PHE A 342 3.40 -3.02 18.50
N ASN A 343 3.32 -3.19 17.19
CA ASN A 343 2.14 -2.84 16.40
C ASN A 343 1.25 -4.07 16.25
N ILE A 344 0.18 -4.11 17.05
CA ILE A 344 -0.76 -5.23 17.17
C ILE A 344 -1.61 -5.33 15.90
N ASP A 345 -1.76 -6.53 15.37
CA ASP A 345 -2.68 -6.81 14.29
C ASP A 345 -4.12 -6.84 14.82
N SER A 346 -4.94 -5.89 14.38
CA SER A 346 -6.33 -5.70 14.84
C SER A 346 -7.22 -6.92 14.61
N ASP A 347 -6.87 -7.75 13.62
CA ASP A 347 -7.65 -8.93 13.25
C ASP A 347 -7.32 -10.13 14.16
N THR A 348 -6.36 -9.99 15.09
CA THR A 348 -5.92 -11.02 16.05
C THR A 348 -6.31 -10.76 17.51
N ILE A 349 -6.85 -9.57 17.81
CA ILE A 349 -7.47 -9.28 19.11
C ILE A 349 -8.99 -9.59 19.07
N PRO A 350 -9.62 -9.90 20.21
CA PRO A 350 -11.06 -10.06 20.28
C PRO A 350 -11.81 -8.83 19.74
N THR A 351 -12.92 -9.04 19.03
CA THR A 351 -13.82 -7.95 18.64
C THR A 351 -14.67 -7.53 19.84
N ASN A 352 -14.90 -6.23 20.02
CA ASN A 352 -15.82 -5.74 21.05
C ASN A 352 -17.24 -6.26 20.79
N THR A 353 -17.82 -6.91 21.81
CA THR A 353 -19.23 -7.31 21.85
C THR A 353 -20.10 -6.14 22.32
N ILE A 354 -19.59 -5.32 23.25
CA ILE A 354 -20.24 -4.09 23.74
C ILE A 354 -19.67 -2.87 23.03
N GLN A 355 -20.53 -1.89 22.70
CA GLN A 355 -20.08 -0.57 22.23
C GLN A 355 -19.10 0.08 23.22
N SER A 356 -17.95 0.53 22.70
CA SER A 356 -16.84 1.12 23.45
C SER A 356 -17.28 2.24 24.40
N VAL A 357 -16.68 2.27 25.60
CA VAL A 357 -16.93 3.32 26.60
C VAL A 357 -15.99 4.51 26.38
N ASN A 358 -16.47 5.73 26.65
CA ASN A 358 -15.66 6.93 26.55
C ASN A 358 -14.59 6.99 27.65
N LYS A 359 -14.94 6.57 28.88
CA LYS A 359 -14.06 6.51 30.05
C LYS A 359 -14.47 5.38 31.00
N ILE A 360 -13.53 5.00 31.86
CA ILE A 360 -13.78 4.24 33.10
C ILE A 360 -13.66 5.25 34.25
N ILE A 361 -14.59 5.23 35.22
CA ILE A 361 -14.67 6.22 36.30
C ILE A 361 -15.05 5.60 37.64
N ASN A 362 -14.69 6.27 38.74
CA ASN A 362 -15.29 6.04 40.05
C ASN A 362 -16.46 7.03 40.22
N PRO A 363 -17.73 6.58 40.22
CA PRO A 363 -18.90 7.47 40.18
C PRO A 363 -19.12 8.26 41.48
N LEU A 364 -18.48 7.87 42.59
CA LEU A 364 -18.54 8.59 43.87
C LEU A 364 -17.64 9.84 43.89
N THR A 365 -16.73 9.95 42.92
CA THR A 365 -15.76 11.07 42.80
C THR A 365 -15.89 11.86 41.50
N PHE A 366 -16.60 11.30 40.51
CA PHE A 366 -16.77 11.90 39.19
C PHE A 366 -18.08 12.69 39.10
N ASP A 367 -17.98 14.00 38.82
CA ASP A 367 -19.14 14.86 38.61
C ASP A 367 -19.73 14.66 37.20
N ALA A 368 -20.89 14.01 37.13
CA ALA A 368 -21.65 13.77 35.89
C ALA A 368 -22.81 14.77 35.70
N SER A 369 -22.86 15.87 36.47
CA SER A 369 -23.87 16.93 36.33
C SER A 369 -23.69 17.79 35.07
N ALA A 370 -22.46 17.87 34.54
CA ALA A 370 -22.17 18.56 33.29
C ALA A 370 -22.67 17.75 32.08
N ALA A 371 -23.81 18.14 31.53
CA ALA A 371 -24.50 17.46 30.42
C ALA A 371 -23.55 17.11 29.25
N PRO A 372 -23.20 15.83 29.05
CA PRO A 372 -22.24 15.42 28.03
C PRO A 372 -22.90 15.26 26.65
N ALA A 373 -22.12 14.88 25.64
CA ALA A 373 -22.67 14.55 24.33
C ALA A 373 -23.64 13.36 24.42
N ASN A 374 -24.70 13.37 23.61
CA ASN A 374 -25.67 12.27 23.56
C ASN A 374 -24.97 10.94 23.21
N GLY A 375 -25.30 9.87 23.93
CA GLY A 375 -24.64 8.56 23.76
C GLY A 375 -23.25 8.46 24.40
N THR A 376 -22.84 9.40 25.26
CA THR A 376 -21.64 9.22 26.09
C THR A 376 -21.83 8.02 27.02
N ARG A 377 -20.91 7.05 26.97
CA ARG A 377 -20.91 5.81 27.76
C ARG A 377 -19.76 5.81 28.77
N TYR A 378 -20.03 5.44 30.02
CA TYR A 378 -19.02 5.25 31.06
C TYR A 378 -19.13 3.85 31.68
N LEU A 379 -17.98 3.25 31.98
CA LEU A 379 -17.88 2.07 32.85
C LEU A 379 -17.66 2.54 34.29
N ILE A 380 -18.44 2.03 35.25
CA ILE A 380 -18.35 2.42 36.66
C ILE A 380 -17.63 1.38 37.52
N THR A 381 -16.81 1.86 38.45
CA THR A 381 -15.96 1.04 39.35
C THR A 381 -16.50 0.88 40.76
N GLU A 382 -17.64 1.50 41.07
CA GLU A 382 -18.36 1.43 42.36
C GLU A 382 -19.87 1.50 42.06
N ASP A 383 -20.70 1.18 43.05
CA ASP A 383 -22.16 1.28 42.96
C ASP A 383 -22.65 2.75 42.89
N ILE A 384 -23.77 2.98 42.19
CA ILE A 384 -24.56 4.21 42.20
C ILE A 384 -25.92 3.91 42.85
N GLY A 385 -26.09 4.39 44.07
CA GLY A 385 -27.38 4.39 44.77
C GLY A 385 -28.23 5.64 44.48
N ASP A 386 -29.48 5.62 44.93
CA ASP A 386 -30.51 6.62 44.61
C ASP A 386 -30.07 8.09 44.80
N SER A 387 -30.15 8.87 43.72
CA SER A 387 -30.09 10.35 43.70
C SER A 387 -28.88 11.00 44.42
N THR A 388 -27.66 10.70 43.97
CA THR A 388 -26.49 11.46 44.43
C THR A 388 -26.40 12.84 43.77
N GLN A 389 -25.75 13.81 44.42
CA GLN A 389 -25.56 15.18 43.90
C GLN A 389 -24.87 15.23 42.52
N TYR A 390 -24.12 14.19 42.17
CA TYR A 390 -23.27 14.12 40.98
C TYR A 390 -23.95 13.44 39.78
N TRP A 391 -25.09 12.76 39.98
CA TRP A 391 -25.76 11.94 38.95
C TRP A 391 -27.24 12.33 38.82
N PRO A 392 -27.62 13.09 37.78
CA PRO A 392 -28.99 13.57 37.62
C PRO A 392 -29.95 12.46 37.17
N GLY A 393 -30.97 12.19 38.00
CA GLY A 393 -32.05 11.24 37.75
C GLY A 393 -32.01 10.01 38.66
N ASP A 394 -33.01 9.15 38.55
CA ASP A 394 -33.17 7.92 39.33
C ASP A 394 -32.27 6.78 38.77
N LEU A 395 -30.97 7.07 38.59
CA LEU A 395 -29.98 6.08 38.16
C LEU A 395 -29.58 5.20 39.34
N ASN A 396 -30.06 3.96 39.32
CA ASN A 396 -29.53 2.87 40.13
C ASN A 396 -28.66 1.98 39.23
N ALA A 397 -27.39 1.77 39.59
CA ALA A 397 -26.42 1.02 38.80
C ALA A 397 -25.38 0.36 39.71
N GLN A 398 -24.87 -0.81 39.34
CA GLN A 398 -23.97 -1.61 40.18
C GLN A 398 -22.51 -1.57 39.68
N THR A 399 -21.59 -1.91 40.56
CA THR A 399 -20.15 -2.00 40.28
C THR A 399 -19.87 -2.91 39.07
N ASN A 400 -19.08 -2.41 38.11
CA ASN A 400 -18.83 -2.96 36.77
C ASN A 400 -19.90 -2.69 35.69
N ASP A 401 -21.05 -2.06 35.99
CA ASP A 401 -22.06 -1.71 34.98
C ASP A 401 -21.55 -0.66 33.97
N ILE A 402 -22.19 -0.61 32.79
CA ILE A 402 -21.96 0.44 31.79
C ILE A 402 -23.21 1.33 31.70
N VAL A 403 -23.02 2.62 31.97
CA VAL A 403 -24.07 3.64 31.93
C VAL A 403 -23.93 4.54 30.71
N GLN A 404 -25.05 5.01 30.15
CA GLN A 404 -25.10 5.88 28.99
C GLN A 404 -26.02 7.09 29.22
N TYR A 405 -25.57 8.26 28.79
CA TYR A 405 -26.34 9.50 28.81
C TYR A 405 -27.24 9.63 27.58
N ASN A 406 -28.51 9.98 27.81
CA ASN A 406 -29.49 10.27 26.76
C ASN A 406 -29.93 11.75 26.85
N SER A 407 -29.57 12.54 25.82
CA SER A 407 -29.90 13.97 25.78
C SER A 407 -31.37 14.28 25.48
N ALA A 408 -32.18 13.29 25.09
CA ALA A 408 -33.61 13.46 24.86
C ALA A 408 -34.44 13.34 26.15
N THR A 409 -33.96 12.55 27.12
CA THR A 409 -34.54 12.43 28.48
C THR A 409 -33.77 13.23 29.53
N ASN A 410 -32.60 13.79 29.18
CA ASN A 410 -31.67 14.47 30.08
C ASN A 410 -31.31 13.59 31.30
N SER A 411 -31.11 12.30 31.06
CA SER A 411 -30.91 11.28 32.10
C SER A 411 -29.83 10.28 31.71
N TRP A 412 -29.25 9.66 32.73
CA TRP A 412 -28.43 8.47 32.59
C TRP A 412 -29.30 7.20 32.61
N SER A 413 -28.75 6.10 32.10
CA SER A 413 -29.39 4.78 32.09
C SER A 413 -28.34 3.67 32.02
N VAL A 414 -28.57 2.53 32.67
CA VAL A 414 -27.73 1.33 32.49
C VAL A 414 -28.01 0.75 31.10
N VAL A 415 -26.95 0.47 30.33
CA VAL A 415 -27.01 -0.09 28.97
C VAL A 415 -26.30 -1.44 28.83
N TRP A 416 -25.64 -1.89 29.90
CA TRP A 416 -25.20 -3.26 30.14
C TRP A 416 -24.97 -3.39 31.66
N SER A 417 -25.48 -4.44 32.28
CA SER A 417 -25.25 -4.71 33.71
C SER A 417 -24.39 -5.95 33.91
N ALA A 418 -23.51 -5.89 34.91
CA ALA A 418 -22.70 -7.02 35.34
C ALA A 418 -23.54 -8.10 36.06
N ALA A 419 -24.71 -7.75 36.59
CA ALA A 419 -25.61 -8.69 37.26
C ALA A 419 -26.29 -9.68 36.29
N ASP A 420 -26.47 -9.29 35.02
CA ASP A 420 -27.10 -10.11 33.97
C ASP A 420 -26.10 -11.05 33.26
N PHE A 421 -24.87 -11.21 33.78
CA PHE A 421 -23.80 -11.98 33.14
C PHE A 421 -24.13 -13.48 33.00
N ASP A 422 -24.32 -13.95 31.77
CA ASP A 422 -24.77 -15.31 31.43
C ASP A 422 -23.63 -16.33 31.19
N SER A 423 -22.39 -15.98 31.58
CA SER A 423 -21.11 -16.63 31.26
C SER A 423 -20.51 -16.36 29.87
N THR A 424 -21.17 -15.58 29.00
CA THR A 424 -20.55 -15.07 27.75
C THR A 424 -19.47 -14.03 28.08
N VAL A 425 -18.25 -14.22 27.57
CA VAL A 425 -17.14 -13.29 27.81
C VAL A 425 -17.34 -12.00 26.99
N GLU A 426 -17.70 -10.93 27.68
CA GLU A 426 -17.93 -9.61 27.10
C GLU A 426 -16.63 -8.80 26.93
N TYR A 427 -16.53 -8.04 25.85
CA TYR A 427 -15.36 -7.24 25.46
C TYR A 427 -15.73 -5.77 25.17
N VAL A 428 -14.96 -4.83 25.73
CA VAL A 428 -15.18 -3.39 25.55
C VAL A 428 -13.86 -2.60 25.51
N THR A 429 -13.76 -1.58 24.65
CA THR A 429 -12.61 -0.66 24.61
C THR A 429 -12.92 0.64 25.36
N ASN A 430 -11.94 1.13 26.12
CA ASN A 430 -11.93 2.48 26.69
C ASN A 430 -11.31 3.47 25.69
N LEU A 431 -12.13 4.36 25.12
CA LEU A 431 -11.71 5.32 24.08
C LEU A 431 -10.74 6.40 24.59
N ASN A 432 -10.64 6.62 25.91
CA ASN A 432 -9.66 7.56 26.50
C ASN A 432 -8.25 6.95 26.63
N THR A 433 -8.11 5.62 26.64
CA THR A 433 -6.80 4.94 26.79
C THR A 433 -6.42 4.02 25.64
N GLY A 434 -7.38 3.66 24.77
CA GLY A 434 -7.21 2.66 23.71
C GLY A 434 -7.23 1.20 24.20
N ILE A 435 -7.27 0.97 25.52
CA ILE A 435 -7.17 -0.36 26.12
C ILE A 435 -8.51 -1.09 26.02
N GLN A 436 -8.48 -2.34 25.56
CA GLN A 436 -9.62 -3.26 25.59
C GLN A 436 -9.62 -4.10 26.88
N TYR A 437 -10.78 -4.24 27.48
CA TYR A 437 -11.04 -5.04 28.68
C TYR A 437 -11.98 -6.22 28.34
N LYS A 438 -11.83 -7.32 29.08
CA LYS A 438 -12.73 -8.48 29.09
C LYS A 438 -13.40 -8.56 30.46
N TYR A 439 -14.71 -8.84 30.53
CA TYR A 439 -15.36 -9.14 31.81
C TYR A 439 -15.20 -10.63 32.14
N ASN A 440 -14.72 -10.94 33.35
CA ASN A 440 -14.41 -12.32 33.75
C ASN A 440 -15.49 -12.99 34.63
N GLY A 441 -16.68 -12.40 34.73
CA GLY A 441 -17.72 -12.84 35.68
C GLY A 441 -17.53 -12.34 37.11
N THR A 442 -16.61 -11.40 37.34
CA THR A 442 -16.47 -10.69 38.62
C THR A 442 -16.02 -9.24 38.38
N ASN A 443 -14.95 -9.02 37.60
CA ASN A 443 -14.37 -7.71 37.33
C ASN A 443 -13.99 -7.55 35.85
N TRP A 444 -13.91 -6.30 35.40
CA TRP A 444 -13.25 -5.96 34.13
C TRP A 444 -11.73 -6.06 34.25
N VAL A 445 -11.13 -7.00 33.53
CA VAL A 445 -9.66 -7.19 33.45
C VAL A 445 -9.17 -6.85 32.05
N LYS A 446 -7.87 -6.55 31.88
CA LYS A 446 -7.32 -6.30 30.55
C LYS A 446 -7.46 -7.54 29.65
N SER A 447 -7.78 -7.32 28.38
CA SER A 447 -8.07 -8.41 27.41
C SER A 447 -6.82 -9.13 26.91
N TYR A 448 -5.80 -8.38 26.48
CA TYR A 448 -4.54 -8.87 25.91
C TYR A 448 -3.27 -8.19 26.46
N GLU A 449 -3.39 -7.07 27.18
CA GLU A 449 -2.25 -6.46 27.89
C GLU A 449 -1.99 -7.16 29.23
N GLY A 450 -0.73 -7.28 29.63
CA GLY A 450 -0.33 -7.98 30.85
C GLY A 450 1.02 -8.68 30.74
N ILE A 451 1.26 -9.63 31.65
CA ILE A 451 2.51 -10.40 31.72
C ILE A 451 2.33 -11.75 31.00
N TYR A 452 3.18 -11.99 30.01
CA TYR A 452 3.30 -13.27 29.31
C TYR A 452 4.56 -14.00 29.79
N ILE A 453 4.37 -15.10 30.53
CA ILE A 453 5.47 -15.95 30.99
C ILE A 453 6.22 -16.60 29.81
N GLY A 454 7.45 -17.07 30.07
CA GLY A 454 8.18 -17.90 29.12
C GLY A 454 7.34 -19.08 28.63
N GLY A 455 7.39 -19.36 27.32
CA GLY A 455 6.52 -20.34 26.65
C GLY A 455 5.11 -19.84 26.28
N LYS A 456 4.65 -18.70 26.82
CA LYS A 456 3.39 -18.02 26.41
C LYS A 456 3.60 -16.86 25.43
N TRP A 457 4.83 -16.66 24.95
CA TRP A 457 5.13 -15.77 23.83
C TRP A 457 6.22 -16.36 22.95
N THR A 458 6.27 -15.90 21.70
CA THR A 458 7.25 -16.40 20.73
C THR A 458 7.69 -15.28 19.79
N LEU A 459 9.01 -15.12 19.67
CA LEU A 459 9.63 -14.31 18.63
C LEU A 459 9.62 -15.07 17.31
N VAL A 460 9.23 -14.35 16.25
CA VAL A 460 9.14 -14.86 14.89
C VAL A 460 9.90 -13.91 13.97
N LEU A 461 11.07 -14.36 13.50
CA LEU A 461 11.92 -13.64 12.55
C LEU A 461 11.58 -14.02 11.10
#